data_AF-A0A8S4GY55-F1
#
_entry.id   AF-A0A8S4GY55-F1
#
_cell.length_a   1.000
_cell.length_b   1.000
_cell.length_c   1.000
_cell.angle_alpha   90.00
_cell.angle_beta   90.00
_cell.angle_gamma   90.00
#
_symmetry.space_group_name_H-M   'P 1'
#
loop_
_entity.id
_entity.type
_entity.pdbx_description
1 polymer ?
#
loop_
_entity_poly.entity_id
_entity_poly.type
_entity_poly.pdbx_seq_one_letter_code
_entity_poly.pdbx_strand_id
1 'polypeptide(L)'
;MHFVRTTSSGCGAPGVSASLHRSLLAHFPLAGGRAAAALRARQPQDQSTSSWAARRSSIMTGRPQASRGDSPPAARGNSGSSADGSPRRSGAPARTKKDHKCAVCLVPPSSLWDPIQRVRVRHDKGYGRWMPHINLIYPCVEASDESLDRVASALASASASSAPFAVPVGSDSLGLFRHSARSSTVWVGPQEGAALEQLRELQRALASALTQAFPDVAGGGFWDLSNDPSRDISAFAPHLSLGQFGGGDGPQKGLELCASVLPPRLSFLAQELVVITRAGFDAPFEVRRRVRIGSGAASAPASQPYVCRAVPQDAVAAHFAAARHGTRTAAMDGGEVPGNAGADVAGGAWDGEGVWYFAYGANMAPSKAEGARGLRTEMSSPAVLRDWRLLFAHRGGFATPLPRAAVDEVCAASGRGLIDGTPQDVHGVLHRLTPSDMQRLAGMEHEYWPVEVQVEPYQNSPAAAAAGARVRAVAFVTPPERCVAPDAPPTARYLGLLREGAAHWGLDAAYARWLEGAVPSVDGKERGAAHYASAFTGEDMAAWPKIRTGADGRRKKGRGGRGGGGRGRGRTPQ
;
A
#
# COMPACT_ATOMS: atom_id res chain seq x y z
N MET A 1 -28.48 15.66 -62.85
CA MET A 1 -28.04 14.66 -63.84
C MET A 1 -28.66 13.33 -63.47
N HIS A 2 -29.41 12.77 -64.42
CA HIS A 2 -30.27 11.60 -64.27
C HIS A 2 -29.51 10.33 -63.87
N PHE A 3 -30.08 9.54 -62.96
CA PHE A 3 -30.53 8.19 -63.32
C PHE A 3 -31.78 7.81 -62.51
N VAL A 4 -32.75 7.34 -63.25
CA VAL A 4 -34.13 6.90 -62.94
C VAL A 4 -34.08 5.36 -62.84
N ARG A 5 -34.78 4.63 -61.96
CA ARG A 5 -36.17 4.12 -62.09
C ARG A 5 -36.43 3.22 -60.86
N THR A 6 -37.40 3.54 -59.97
CA THR A 6 -38.73 2.90 -59.76
C THR A 6 -38.71 1.38 -59.60
N THR A 7 -39.37 0.75 -58.62
CA THR A 7 -40.84 0.67 -58.38
C THR A 7 -41.11 0.25 -56.91
N SER A 8 -41.92 0.97 -56.12
CA SER A 8 -43.36 0.71 -55.81
C SER A 8 -43.66 -0.76 -55.46
N SER A 9 -44.41 -1.11 -54.40
CA SER A 9 -45.71 -0.59 -53.97
C SER A 9 -46.20 -1.40 -52.74
N GLY A 10 -47.05 -0.81 -51.89
CA GLY A 10 -47.79 -1.60 -50.90
C GLY A 10 -48.46 -0.77 -49.80
N CYS A 11 -49.53 -0.05 -50.15
CA CYS A 11 -50.45 0.59 -49.21
C CYS A 11 -51.21 -0.43 -48.34
N GLY A 12 -51.56 -0.05 -47.12
CA GLY A 12 -52.54 -0.78 -46.30
C GLY A 12 -52.67 -0.28 -44.87
N ALA A 13 -53.35 0.86 -44.68
CA ALA A 13 -54.13 1.12 -43.47
C ALA A 13 -55.62 0.86 -43.86
N PRO A 14 -56.53 0.41 -42.97
CA PRO A 14 -57.05 1.26 -41.88
C PRO A 14 -57.54 0.48 -40.64
N GLY A 15 -58.06 1.17 -39.62
CA GLY A 15 -58.99 0.52 -38.68
C GLY A 15 -58.98 1.05 -37.25
N VAL A 16 -59.83 2.04 -37.01
CA VAL A 16 -60.13 2.71 -35.74
C VAL A 16 -60.86 1.77 -34.76
N SER A 17 -60.58 1.86 -33.46
CA SER A 17 -61.64 1.88 -32.43
C SER A 17 -61.11 2.37 -31.09
N ALA A 18 -61.84 3.32 -30.51
CA ALA A 18 -61.55 4.04 -29.28
C ALA A 18 -62.43 3.53 -28.12
N SER A 19 -61.90 3.56 -26.89
CA SER A 19 -62.66 3.70 -25.64
C SER A 19 -61.64 4.00 -24.52
N LEU A 20 -61.43 5.27 -24.16
CA LEU A 20 -62.08 5.99 -23.06
C LEU A 20 -61.79 5.41 -21.67
N HIS A 21 -60.88 6.07 -20.93
CA HIS A 21 -61.25 6.62 -19.62
C HIS A 21 -60.35 7.81 -19.22
N ARG A 22 -61.01 8.92 -18.87
CA ARG A 22 -60.50 10.20 -18.33
C ARG A 22 -59.59 9.99 -17.12
N SER A 23 -58.41 10.63 -17.07
CA SER A 23 -58.14 11.98 -16.52
C SER A 23 -58.70 12.23 -15.11
N LEU A 24 -57.83 12.45 -14.12
CA LEU A 24 -57.55 13.80 -13.59
C LEU A 24 -56.49 13.83 -12.49
N LEU A 25 -55.77 14.96 -12.53
CA LEU A 25 -54.79 15.53 -11.62
C LEU A 25 -55.21 15.58 -10.13
N ALA A 26 -54.23 15.42 -9.24
CA ALA A 26 -54.14 16.11 -7.93
C ALA A 26 -52.68 16.00 -7.43
N HIS A 27 -51.90 17.08 -7.49
CA HIS A 27 -51.61 17.98 -6.36
C HIS A 27 -50.89 17.30 -5.18
N PHE A 28 -49.60 17.60 -5.10
CA PHE A 28 -48.70 17.41 -3.96
C PHE A 28 -49.21 18.12 -2.70
N PRO A 29 -48.95 17.52 -1.53
CA PRO A 29 -48.57 18.30 -0.37
C PRO A 29 -47.16 17.92 0.11
N LEU A 30 -46.37 18.96 0.36
CA LEU A 30 -45.18 18.94 1.20
C LEU A 30 -45.59 18.67 2.65
N ALA A 31 -45.01 17.65 3.27
CA ALA A 31 -44.89 17.56 4.73
C ALA A 31 -43.62 16.77 5.08
N GLY A 32 -42.75 17.42 5.86
CA GLY A 32 -41.46 16.89 6.28
C GLY A 32 -41.55 15.71 7.23
N GLY A 33 -40.53 14.87 7.17
CA GLY A 33 -40.28 13.80 8.13
C GLY A 33 -38.86 13.30 7.95
N ARG A 34 -37.93 13.80 8.78
CA ARG A 34 -36.59 13.25 8.93
C ARG A 34 -36.70 11.80 9.41
N ALA A 35 -36.47 10.83 8.54
CA ALA A 35 -36.25 9.45 8.94
C ALA A 35 -34.74 9.24 9.16
N ALA A 36 -34.31 9.38 10.42
CA ALA A 36 -33.00 8.91 10.86
C ALA A 36 -33.01 7.37 10.86
N ALA A 37 -32.32 6.76 9.91
CA ALA A 37 -32.05 5.32 9.93
C ALA A 37 -31.06 5.03 11.08
N ALA A 38 -31.61 4.61 12.22
CA ALA A 38 -30.85 4.16 13.36
C ALA A 38 -30.15 2.82 13.03
N LEU A 39 -28.84 2.85 12.82
CA LEU A 39 -27.98 1.68 12.95
C LEU A 39 -28.06 1.19 14.41
N ARG A 40 -28.94 0.23 14.68
CA ARG A 40 -28.86 -0.55 15.92
C ARG A 40 -27.75 -1.58 15.76
N ALA A 41 -26.58 -1.25 16.29
CA ALA A 41 -25.57 -2.24 16.65
C ALA A 41 -26.21 -3.20 17.65
N ARG A 42 -26.52 -4.43 17.23
CA ARG A 42 -26.79 -5.52 18.17
C ARG A 42 -25.44 -5.91 18.79
N GLN A 43 -25.25 -5.54 20.05
CA GLN A 43 -24.17 -6.08 20.88
C GLN A 43 -24.38 -7.58 21.07
N PRO A 44 -23.39 -8.44 20.80
CA PRO A 44 -23.27 -9.69 21.53
C PRO A 44 -22.90 -9.35 22.97
N GLN A 45 -23.63 -9.94 23.91
CA GLN A 45 -23.48 -9.71 25.34
C GLN A 45 -22.05 -9.94 25.82
N ASP A 46 -21.59 -8.98 26.60
CA ASP A 46 -20.42 -9.04 27.47
C ASP A 46 -20.54 -10.21 28.47
N GLN A 47 -19.70 -11.22 28.29
CA GLN A 47 -19.27 -12.11 29.37
C GLN A 47 -17.78 -12.46 29.18
N SER A 48 -16.90 -11.60 29.69
CA SER A 48 -15.87 -12.01 30.66
C SER A 48 -14.86 -10.87 30.90
N THR A 49 -15.25 -9.93 31.75
CA THR A 49 -14.27 -9.14 32.50
C THR A 49 -13.57 -10.05 33.52
N SER A 50 -12.40 -10.63 33.20
CA SER A 50 -11.41 -10.97 34.24
C SER A 50 -10.00 -11.25 33.70
N SER A 51 -9.02 -10.69 34.41
CA SER A 51 -7.57 -10.94 34.40
C SER A 51 -6.72 -10.54 33.17
N TRP A 52 -6.52 -9.23 32.99
CA TRP A 52 -5.30 -8.69 32.34
C TRP A 52 -4.43 -7.83 33.28
N ALA A 53 -4.66 -7.92 34.60
CA ALA A 53 -3.93 -7.15 35.62
C ALA A 53 -3.04 -7.98 36.57
N ALA A 54 -2.93 -9.30 36.41
CA ALA A 54 -2.08 -10.13 37.29
C ALA A 54 -1.24 -11.12 36.47
N ARG A 55 -0.03 -10.68 36.08
CA ARG A 55 1.20 -11.50 35.91
C ARG A 55 2.34 -10.65 35.31
N ARG A 56 2.61 -9.52 35.96
CA ARG A 56 3.92 -8.86 35.95
C ARG A 56 4.45 -8.85 37.38
N SER A 57 4.87 -10.02 37.87
CA SER A 57 5.73 -10.21 39.04
C SER A 57 5.86 -11.72 39.26
N SER A 58 6.79 -12.34 38.54
CA SER A 58 7.57 -13.50 38.96
C SER A 58 8.36 -13.98 37.73
N ILE A 59 9.61 -13.54 37.66
CA ILE A 59 10.82 -14.14 37.04
C ILE A 59 11.88 -13.06 37.22
N MET A 60 12.26 -12.84 38.48
CA MET A 60 13.46 -12.12 38.90
C MET A 60 13.71 -12.50 40.35
N THR A 61 14.17 -13.73 40.59
CA THR A 61 14.98 -14.14 41.75
C THR A 61 15.42 -15.58 41.51
N GLY A 62 16.72 -15.80 41.39
CA GLY A 62 17.29 -17.15 41.23
C GLY A 62 18.73 -17.12 40.75
N ARG A 63 19.61 -16.48 41.54
CA ARG A 63 21.07 -16.49 41.35
C ARG A 63 21.67 -17.33 42.48
N PRO A 64 22.45 -18.38 42.20
CA PRO A 64 23.40 -18.91 43.18
C PRO A 64 24.77 -18.26 42.95
N GLN A 65 25.38 -17.79 44.05
CA GLN A 65 26.78 -17.40 44.13
C GLN A 65 27.68 -18.63 44.00
N ALA A 66 28.77 -18.51 43.24
CA ALA A 66 29.99 -19.27 43.46
C ALA A 66 31.20 -18.36 43.20
N SER A 67 32.22 -18.57 44.02
CA SER A 67 33.31 -17.68 44.40
C SER A 67 34.44 -17.50 43.38
N ARG A 68 35.22 -16.45 43.63
CA ARG A 68 36.41 -15.99 42.91
C ARG A 68 37.59 -16.98 43.01
N GLY A 69 38.41 -17.01 41.97
CA GLY A 69 39.78 -17.54 41.94
C GLY A 69 40.53 -17.03 40.70
N ASP A 70 41.76 -16.58 40.91
CA ASP A 70 42.60 -15.75 40.04
C ASP A 70 43.20 -16.44 38.78
N SER A 71 43.40 -15.63 37.72
CA SER A 71 44.53 -15.48 36.74
C SER A 71 45.44 -16.67 36.31
N PRO A 72 46.26 -16.56 35.23
CA PRO A 72 46.11 -16.04 33.85
C PRO A 72 46.66 -17.06 32.78
N PRO A 73 46.83 -16.72 31.47
CA PRO A 73 46.79 -17.67 30.34
C PRO A 73 48.18 -18.11 29.80
N ALA A 74 48.25 -19.20 29.02
CA ALA A 74 49.03 -19.28 27.77
C ALA A 74 49.02 -20.68 27.10
N ALA A 75 49.23 -20.61 25.78
CA ALA A 75 49.99 -21.54 24.94
C ALA A 75 49.28 -22.69 24.21
N ARG A 76 49.59 -22.70 22.91
CA ARG A 76 49.26 -23.62 21.84
C ARG A 76 49.84 -25.01 22.07
N GLY A 77 49.17 -26.04 21.57
CA GLY A 77 49.72 -27.37 21.38
C GLY A 77 48.89 -28.17 20.39
N ASN A 78 49.51 -28.53 19.26
CA ASN A 78 48.97 -29.38 18.20
C ASN A 78 49.36 -30.84 18.48
N SER A 79 48.43 -31.77 18.23
CA SER A 79 48.57 -33.23 18.01
C SER A 79 47.25 -33.85 18.46
N GLY A 80 46.64 -34.83 17.82
CA GLY A 80 47.10 -35.86 16.91
C GLY A 80 46.12 -37.02 17.14
N SER A 81 45.46 -37.45 16.07
CA SER A 81 44.76 -38.72 15.86
C SER A 81 44.27 -39.54 17.08
N SER A 82 42.96 -39.74 17.16
CA SER A 82 42.40 -41.04 17.54
C SER A 82 41.06 -41.21 16.85
N ALA A 83 41.04 -42.16 15.92
CA ALA A 83 39.83 -42.69 15.32
C ALA A 83 39.03 -43.42 16.40
N ASP A 84 37.91 -42.83 16.81
CA ASP A 84 36.84 -43.55 17.47
C ASP A 84 35.63 -43.54 16.56
N GLY A 85 35.42 -44.68 15.91
CA GLY A 85 34.27 -45.01 15.07
C GLY A 85 33.04 -45.21 15.93
N SER A 86 32.55 -44.14 16.55
CA SER A 86 31.18 -44.09 17.05
C SER A 86 30.26 -43.70 15.89
N PRO A 87 29.22 -44.49 15.56
CA PRO A 87 28.24 -44.07 14.57
C PRO A 87 27.65 -42.75 15.07
N ARG A 88 27.90 -41.67 14.33
CA ARG A 88 27.19 -40.41 14.53
C ARG A 88 25.72 -40.78 14.59
N ARG A 89 25.10 -40.66 15.77
CA ARG A 89 23.64 -40.66 15.91
C ARG A 89 23.16 -39.74 14.81
N SER A 90 22.47 -40.31 13.82
CA SER A 90 21.72 -39.55 12.84
C SER A 90 20.90 -38.56 13.65
N GLY A 91 21.30 -37.28 13.60
CA GLY A 91 20.58 -36.23 14.29
C GLY A 91 19.14 -36.34 13.84
N ALA A 92 18.20 -36.33 14.79
CA ALA A 92 16.77 -36.33 14.47
C ALA A 92 16.53 -35.29 13.35
N PRO A 93 15.77 -35.64 12.31
CA PRO A 93 15.58 -34.77 11.16
C PRO A 93 15.19 -33.36 11.63
N ALA A 94 15.84 -32.35 11.07
CA ALA A 94 15.61 -30.98 11.48
C ALA A 94 14.14 -30.62 11.22
N ARG A 95 13.41 -30.28 12.30
CA ARG A 95 11.99 -29.92 12.22
C ARG A 95 11.78 -28.76 11.25
N THR A 96 10.73 -28.85 10.43
CA THR A 96 10.30 -27.73 9.58
C THR A 96 9.87 -26.56 10.46
N LYS A 97 10.52 -25.41 10.28
CA LYS A 97 10.20 -24.17 10.99
C LYS A 97 9.15 -23.37 10.23
N LYS A 98 8.25 -22.74 10.98
CA LYS A 98 7.37 -21.71 10.42
C LYS A 98 8.07 -20.36 10.39
N ASP A 99 7.85 -19.57 9.33
CA ASP A 99 8.44 -18.24 9.16
C ASP A 99 7.37 -17.19 8.80
N HIS A 100 7.39 -16.06 9.51
CA HIS A 100 6.57 -14.86 9.25
C HIS A 100 7.01 -14.06 8.01
N LYS A 101 7.97 -14.60 7.26
CA LYS A 101 8.34 -14.14 5.93
C LYS A 101 7.67 -14.92 4.81
N CYS A 102 6.86 -15.95 5.12
CA CYS A 102 6.12 -16.73 4.13
C CYS A 102 4.63 -16.79 4.51
N ALA A 103 3.76 -16.62 3.52
CA ALA A 103 2.31 -16.68 3.69
C ALA A 103 1.63 -17.30 2.46
N VAL A 104 0.46 -17.90 2.67
CA VAL A 104 -0.50 -18.26 1.61
C VAL A 104 -1.72 -17.36 1.77
N CYS A 105 -2.11 -16.66 0.71
CA CYS A 105 -3.19 -15.69 0.74
C CYS A 105 -4.02 -15.67 -0.54
N LEU A 106 -5.17 -15.01 -0.45
CA LEU A 106 -5.91 -14.51 -1.61
C LEU A 106 -5.53 -13.05 -1.83
N VAL A 107 -5.35 -12.66 -3.10
CA VAL A 107 -5.05 -11.28 -3.50
C VAL A 107 -6.17 -10.81 -4.43
N PRO A 108 -6.94 -9.76 -4.10
CA PRO A 108 -7.92 -9.21 -5.02
C PRO A 108 -7.21 -8.66 -6.26
N PRO A 109 -7.86 -8.64 -7.44
CA PRO A 109 -7.28 -8.04 -8.63
C PRO A 109 -6.91 -6.58 -8.41
N SER A 110 -5.84 -6.18 -9.11
CA SER A 110 -5.31 -4.82 -9.10
C SER A 110 -6.32 -3.75 -9.49
N SER A 111 -7.28 -4.09 -10.35
CA SER A 111 -8.39 -3.19 -10.74
C SER A 111 -9.27 -2.76 -9.58
N LEU A 112 -9.30 -3.52 -8.47
CA LEU A 112 -10.07 -3.17 -7.27
C LEU A 112 -9.22 -2.46 -6.20
N TRP A 113 -7.93 -2.23 -6.46
CA TRP A 113 -7.01 -1.75 -5.43
C TRP A 113 -7.19 -0.27 -5.11
N ASP A 114 -7.64 0.58 -6.03
CA ASP A 114 -7.76 2.04 -5.80
C ASP A 114 -8.48 2.37 -4.46
N PRO A 115 -9.77 2.01 -4.26
CA PRO A 115 -10.47 2.35 -3.02
C PRO A 115 -9.82 1.71 -1.77
N ILE A 116 -9.27 0.51 -1.89
CA ILE A 116 -8.61 -0.19 -0.79
C ILE A 116 -7.30 0.52 -0.39
N GLN A 117 -6.47 0.84 -1.38
CA GLN A 117 -5.13 1.39 -1.19
C GLN A 117 -5.17 2.86 -0.80
N ARG A 118 -6.19 3.63 -1.19
CA ARG A 118 -6.39 5.01 -0.71
C ARG A 118 -6.57 5.11 0.80
N VAL A 119 -7.12 4.07 1.43
CA VAL A 119 -7.15 3.95 2.89
C VAL A 119 -5.79 3.45 3.40
N ARG A 120 -5.31 2.33 2.85
CA ARG A 120 -4.08 1.67 3.34
C ARG A 120 -2.84 2.56 3.26
N VAL A 121 -2.67 3.35 2.21
CA VAL A 121 -1.52 4.26 2.01
C VAL A 121 -1.28 5.19 3.19
N ARG A 122 -2.34 5.52 3.95
CA ARG A 122 -2.29 6.38 5.13
C ARG A 122 -2.34 5.63 6.45
N HIS A 123 -3.10 4.54 6.50
CA HIS A 123 -3.52 3.95 7.76
C HIS A 123 -2.92 2.57 8.01
N ASP A 124 -2.40 1.89 7.00
CA ASP A 124 -1.84 0.54 7.13
C ASP A 124 -0.31 0.57 7.17
N LYS A 125 0.27 0.17 8.30
CA LYS A 125 1.72 -0.02 8.46
C LYS A 125 2.28 -1.10 7.53
N GLY A 126 1.41 -1.99 7.03
CA GLY A 126 1.74 -2.99 6.02
C GLY A 126 1.72 -2.49 4.58
N TYR A 127 1.22 -1.28 4.31
CA TYR A 127 0.92 -0.78 2.96
C TYR A 127 2.10 -0.89 1.98
N GLY A 128 3.29 -0.45 2.38
CA GLY A 128 4.48 -0.48 1.52
C GLY A 128 5.09 -1.87 1.38
N ARG A 129 4.67 -2.83 2.22
CA ARG A 129 5.30 -4.13 2.36
C ARG A 129 4.47 -5.27 1.74
N TRP A 130 3.14 -5.17 1.78
CA TRP A 130 2.24 -6.21 1.27
C TRP A 130 1.16 -5.59 0.38
N MET A 131 0.88 -6.26 -0.72
CA MET A 131 -0.34 -6.05 -1.51
C MET A 131 -1.59 -6.21 -0.64
N PRO A 132 -2.76 -5.70 -1.06
CA PRO A 132 -4.02 -6.06 -0.45
C PRO A 132 -4.18 -7.59 -0.48
N HIS A 133 -4.55 -8.21 0.64
CA HIS A 133 -4.62 -9.67 0.74
C HIS A 133 -5.52 -10.13 1.88
N ILE A 134 -5.98 -11.38 1.79
CA ILE A 134 -6.60 -12.15 2.88
C ILE A 134 -5.68 -13.34 3.16
N ASN A 135 -5.08 -13.41 4.35
CA ASN A 135 -4.24 -14.54 4.73
C ASN A 135 -5.08 -15.79 4.98
N LEU A 136 -4.67 -16.91 4.37
CA LEU A 136 -5.24 -18.24 4.61
C LEU A 136 -4.30 -19.09 5.48
N ILE A 137 -2.98 -18.96 5.29
CA ILE A 137 -1.95 -19.61 6.11
C ILE A 137 -0.86 -18.59 6.44
N TYR A 138 -0.69 -18.27 7.72
CA TYR A 138 0.37 -17.39 8.20
C TYR A 138 0.65 -17.61 9.70
N PRO A 139 1.91 -17.83 10.11
CA PRO A 139 3.10 -18.03 9.27
C PRO A 139 3.03 -19.34 8.46
N CYS A 140 3.72 -19.38 7.32
CA CYS A 140 3.92 -20.61 6.54
C CYS A 140 5.33 -21.17 6.78
N VAL A 141 5.90 -21.93 5.85
CA VAL A 141 7.23 -22.55 5.98
C VAL A 141 8.38 -21.55 5.77
N GLU A 142 9.55 -21.86 6.32
CA GLU A 142 10.79 -21.23 5.87
C GLU A 142 10.99 -21.48 4.36
N ALA A 143 11.20 -20.40 3.61
CA ALA A 143 11.16 -20.44 2.15
C ALA A 143 12.48 -20.98 1.56
N SER A 144 12.39 -22.11 0.87
CA SER A 144 13.35 -22.63 -0.11
C SER A 144 12.58 -23.04 -1.36
N ASP A 145 13.23 -23.23 -2.50
CA ASP A 145 12.50 -23.64 -3.71
C ASP A 145 11.80 -24.99 -3.52
N GLU A 146 12.44 -25.94 -2.82
CA GLU A 146 11.86 -27.25 -2.49
C GLU A 146 10.66 -27.12 -1.55
N SER A 147 10.76 -26.27 -0.52
CA SER A 147 9.65 -26.09 0.42
C SER A 147 8.46 -25.39 -0.26
N LEU A 148 8.72 -24.44 -1.15
CA LEU A 148 7.69 -23.72 -1.90
C LEU A 148 7.02 -24.59 -2.96
N ASP A 149 7.75 -25.48 -3.63
CA ASP A 149 7.18 -26.44 -4.57
C ASP A 149 6.30 -27.47 -3.84
N ARG A 150 6.75 -27.93 -2.67
CA ARG A 150 5.95 -28.81 -1.82
C ARG A 150 4.69 -28.12 -1.29
N VAL A 151 4.78 -26.84 -0.89
CA VAL A 151 3.61 -26.02 -0.57
C VAL A 151 2.67 -25.95 -1.76
N ALA A 152 3.15 -25.56 -2.95
CA ALA A 152 2.32 -25.42 -4.14
C ALA A 152 1.58 -26.72 -4.51
N SER A 153 2.26 -27.87 -4.42
CA SER A 153 1.66 -29.20 -4.67
C SER A 153 0.56 -29.54 -3.65
N ALA A 154 0.78 -29.25 -2.37
CA ALA A 154 -0.23 -29.44 -1.33
C ALA A 154 -1.44 -28.52 -1.53
N LEU A 155 -1.21 -27.25 -1.88
CA LEU A 155 -2.27 -26.29 -2.21
C LEU A 155 -3.08 -26.72 -3.44
N ALA A 156 -2.40 -27.21 -4.49
CA ALA A 156 -3.03 -27.70 -5.71
C ALA A 156 -3.98 -28.86 -5.43
N SER A 157 -3.49 -29.86 -4.69
CA SER A 157 -4.29 -31.03 -4.29
C SER A 157 -5.50 -30.64 -3.44
N ALA A 158 -5.30 -29.76 -2.45
CA ALA A 158 -6.35 -29.35 -1.52
C ALA A 158 -7.43 -28.46 -2.14
N SER A 159 -7.09 -27.68 -3.17
CA SER A 159 -8.02 -26.73 -3.81
C SER A 159 -8.66 -27.25 -5.10
N ALA A 160 -8.27 -28.43 -5.58
CA ALA A 160 -8.78 -29.02 -6.82
C ALA A 160 -10.30 -29.29 -6.81
N SER A 161 -10.88 -29.60 -5.65
CA SER A 161 -12.32 -29.86 -5.51
C SER A 161 -13.15 -28.59 -5.21
N SER A 162 -12.50 -27.45 -4.98
CA SER A 162 -13.17 -26.19 -4.66
C SER A 162 -13.40 -25.39 -5.95
N ALA A 163 -14.63 -24.98 -6.23
CA ALA A 163 -14.88 -24.01 -7.30
C ALA A 163 -14.47 -22.60 -6.87
N PRO A 164 -14.00 -21.73 -7.79
CA PRO A 164 -13.87 -20.30 -7.50
C PRO A 164 -15.18 -19.70 -6.99
N PHE A 165 -15.10 -18.76 -6.03
CA PHE A 165 -16.27 -18.15 -5.40
C PHE A 165 -16.06 -16.67 -5.10
N ALA A 166 -17.15 -15.91 -5.01
CA ALA A 166 -17.08 -14.47 -4.75
C ALA A 166 -16.77 -14.19 -3.27
N VAL A 167 -15.85 -13.26 -3.02
CA VAL A 167 -15.48 -12.77 -1.69
C VAL A 167 -15.87 -11.30 -1.56
N PRO A 168 -16.82 -10.95 -0.68
CA PRO A 168 -17.18 -9.56 -0.44
C PRO A 168 -16.08 -8.86 0.35
N VAL A 169 -15.72 -7.66 -0.12
CA VAL A 169 -14.71 -6.76 0.48
C VAL A 169 -15.16 -5.28 0.41
N GLY A 170 -16.46 -5.04 0.28
CA GLY A 170 -17.05 -3.71 0.26
C GLY A 170 -17.30 -3.15 1.66
N SER A 171 -17.80 -1.92 1.73
CA SER A 171 -18.09 -1.27 3.02
C SER A 171 -19.14 -2.00 3.85
N ASP A 172 -20.02 -2.80 3.23
CA ASP A 172 -21.02 -3.61 3.93
C ASP A 172 -20.41 -4.79 4.69
N SER A 173 -19.11 -5.05 4.48
CA SER A 173 -18.33 -6.13 5.11
C SER A 173 -17.24 -5.62 6.06
N LEU A 174 -17.36 -4.39 6.54
CA LEU A 174 -16.40 -3.79 7.47
C LEU A 174 -16.43 -4.45 8.84
N GLY A 175 -15.24 -4.74 9.36
CA GLY A 175 -15.05 -5.29 10.70
C GLY A 175 -13.96 -4.56 11.46
N LEU A 176 -13.87 -4.87 12.76
CA LEU A 176 -12.93 -4.26 13.68
C LEU A 176 -12.27 -5.32 14.57
N PHE A 177 -10.94 -5.33 14.62
CA PHE A 177 -10.19 -6.02 15.67
C PHE A 177 -9.66 -5.02 16.68
N ARG A 178 -9.89 -5.28 17.98
CA ARG A 178 -9.33 -4.48 19.07
C ARG A 178 -8.13 -5.21 19.66
N HIS A 179 -6.93 -4.67 19.41
CA HIS A 179 -5.68 -5.25 19.94
C HIS A 179 -5.35 -4.72 21.35
N SER A 180 -5.73 -3.47 21.63
CA SER A 180 -5.57 -2.83 22.94
C SER A 180 -6.43 -1.58 23.03
N ALA A 181 -6.47 -0.95 24.20
CA ALA A 181 -7.10 0.36 24.39
C ALA A 181 -6.54 1.47 23.48
N ARG A 182 -5.34 1.28 22.89
CA ARG A 182 -4.65 2.27 22.06
C ARG A 182 -4.55 1.89 20.58
N SER A 183 -5.01 0.71 20.19
CA SER A 183 -4.81 0.22 18.82
C SER A 183 -5.92 -0.73 18.41
N SER A 184 -6.49 -0.45 17.24
CA SER A 184 -7.44 -1.30 16.55
C SER A 184 -7.05 -1.47 15.09
N THR A 185 -7.62 -2.46 14.42
CA THR A 185 -7.49 -2.66 12.98
C THR A 185 -8.87 -2.68 12.37
N VAL A 186 -9.12 -1.80 11.42
CA VAL A 186 -10.30 -1.85 10.55
C VAL A 186 -9.94 -2.70 9.33
N TRP A 187 -10.86 -3.57 8.94
CA TRP A 187 -10.67 -4.54 7.87
C TRP A 187 -11.98 -4.78 7.12
N VAL A 188 -11.91 -5.40 5.94
CA VAL A 188 -13.06 -5.87 5.17
C VAL A 188 -12.97 -7.37 4.90
N GLY A 189 -14.10 -8.05 4.87
CA GLY A 189 -14.19 -9.49 4.62
C GLY A 189 -15.51 -10.08 5.10
N PRO A 190 -15.89 -11.27 4.62
CA PRO A 190 -17.17 -11.87 4.99
C PRO A 190 -17.21 -12.23 6.48
N GLN A 191 -18.26 -11.78 7.15
CA GLN A 191 -18.53 -12.06 8.58
C GLN A 191 -19.61 -13.13 8.79
N GLU A 192 -20.41 -13.39 7.76
CA GLU A 192 -21.47 -14.38 7.74
C GLU A 192 -21.76 -14.83 6.30
N GLY A 193 -22.63 -15.82 6.15
CA GLY A 193 -23.09 -16.31 4.86
C GLY A 193 -22.12 -17.27 4.15
N ALA A 194 -22.47 -17.65 2.92
CA ALA A 194 -21.80 -18.71 2.18
C ALA A 194 -20.30 -18.44 1.94
N ALA A 195 -19.92 -17.20 1.63
CA ALA A 195 -18.53 -16.85 1.37
C ALA A 195 -17.61 -17.08 2.58
N LEU A 196 -18.10 -16.83 3.81
CA LEU A 196 -17.33 -17.11 5.02
C LEU A 196 -17.09 -18.62 5.18
N GLU A 197 -18.13 -19.43 5.00
CA GLU A 197 -18.03 -20.89 5.14
C GLU A 197 -17.14 -21.50 4.05
N GLN A 198 -17.22 -21.01 2.82
CA GLN A 198 -16.31 -21.41 1.74
C GLN A 198 -14.84 -21.07 2.05
N LEU A 199 -14.56 -19.91 2.63
CA LEU A 199 -13.21 -19.53 3.06
C LEU A 199 -12.70 -20.39 4.22
N ARG A 200 -13.56 -20.73 5.18
CA ARG A 200 -13.22 -21.62 6.30
C ARG A 200 -12.95 -23.04 5.82
N GLU A 201 -13.76 -23.55 4.90
CA GLU A 201 -13.55 -24.86 4.29
C GLU A 201 -12.23 -24.91 3.53
N LEU A 202 -12.00 -23.93 2.65
CA LEU A 202 -10.76 -23.81 1.92
C LEU A 202 -9.57 -23.75 2.88
N GLN A 203 -9.60 -22.85 3.88
CA GLN A 203 -8.50 -22.72 4.84
C GLN A 203 -8.22 -24.02 5.60
N ARG A 204 -9.26 -24.77 6.01
CA ARG A 204 -9.10 -26.06 6.69
C ARG A 204 -8.48 -27.12 5.78
N ALA A 205 -8.92 -27.18 4.52
CA ALA A 205 -8.36 -28.09 3.53
C ALA A 205 -6.87 -27.79 3.28
N LEU A 206 -6.51 -26.51 3.11
CA LEU A 206 -5.12 -26.09 2.91
C LEU A 206 -4.26 -26.41 4.15
N ALA A 207 -4.73 -26.08 5.35
CA ALA A 207 -3.99 -26.35 6.59
C ALA A 207 -3.77 -27.84 6.83
N SER A 208 -4.77 -28.68 6.53
CA SER A 208 -4.67 -30.14 6.60
C SER A 208 -3.64 -30.68 5.61
N ALA A 209 -3.75 -30.31 4.34
CA ALA A 209 -2.83 -30.77 3.30
C ALA A 209 -1.38 -30.33 3.56
N LEU A 210 -1.19 -29.09 4.04
CA LEU A 210 0.14 -28.63 4.43
C LEU A 210 0.67 -29.37 5.67
N THR A 211 -0.17 -29.70 6.64
CA THR A 211 0.25 -30.48 7.82
C THR A 211 0.68 -31.89 7.41
N GLN A 212 -0.01 -32.52 6.46
CA GLN A 212 0.38 -33.81 5.89
C GLN A 212 1.67 -33.69 5.06
N ALA A 213 1.83 -32.60 4.31
CA ALA A 213 3.05 -32.32 3.56
C ALA A 213 4.23 -31.96 4.47
N PHE A 214 4.03 -31.47 5.69
CA PHE A 214 5.10 -31.13 6.62
C PHE A 214 4.81 -31.71 8.00
N PRO A 215 4.90 -33.05 8.18
CA PRO A 215 4.48 -33.72 9.42
C PRO A 215 5.31 -33.29 10.63
N ASP A 216 6.57 -32.90 10.43
CA ASP A 216 7.49 -32.48 11.49
C ASP A 216 7.42 -30.97 11.83
N VAL A 217 6.43 -30.25 11.27
CA VAL A 217 6.31 -28.80 11.44
C VAL A 217 6.14 -28.38 12.91
N ALA A 218 6.75 -27.26 13.27
CA ALA A 218 6.57 -26.66 14.59
C ALA A 218 5.09 -26.34 14.90
N GLY A 219 4.62 -26.68 16.11
CA GLY A 219 3.26 -26.36 16.57
C GLY A 219 2.16 -27.30 16.09
N GLY A 220 2.49 -28.46 15.51
CA GLY A 220 1.51 -29.51 15.19
C GLY A 220 0.65 -29.25 13.95
N GLY A 221 1.00 -28.26 13.13
CA GLY A 221 0.34 -27.97 11.86
C GLY A 221 0.29 -26.48 11.51
N PHE A 222 -0.57 -26.16 10.54
CA PHE A 222 -0.77 -24.81 9.99
C PHE A 222 -2.13 -24.22 10.40
N TRP A 223 -2.47 -24.36 11.68
CA TRP A 223 -3.75 -23.95 12.24
C TRP A 223 -3.72 -22.56 12.88
N ASP A 224 -2.62 -21.82 12.76
CA ASP A 224 -2.36 -20.56 13.47
C ASP A 224 -3.44 -19.48 13.26
N LEU A 225 -4.14 -19.48 12.13
CA LEU A 225 -5.22 -18.51 11.85
C LEU A 225 -6.60 -19.01 12.27
N SER A 226 -6.75 -20.27 12.65
CA SER A 226 -8.02 -20.91 12.99
C SER A 226 -8.06 -21.50 14.40
N ASN A 227 -6.91 -21.74 15.02
CA ASN A 227 -6.75 -22.30 16.35
C ASN A 227 -5.40 -21.88 16.94
N ASP A 228 -5.40 -20.76 17.66
CA ASP A 228 -4.27 -20.30 18.46
C ASP A 228 -4.79 -19.65 19.75
N PRO A 229 -4.98 -20.45 20.82
CA PRO A 229 -5.46 -19.94 22.10
C PRO A 229 -4.56 -18.87 22.73
N SER A 230 -3.27 -18.83 22.38
CA SER A 230 -2.35 -17.81 22.90
C SER A 230 -2.64 -16.41 22.34
N ARG A 231 -3.36 -16.35 21.22
CA ARG A 231 -3.82 -15.13 20.56
C ARG A 231 -5.34 -14.96 20.61
N ASP A 232 -6.03 -15.76 21.42
CA ASP A 232 -7.49 -15.77 21.51
C ASP A 232 -8.17 -16.06 20.15
N ILE A 233 -7.59 -16.99 19.38
CA ILE A 233 -8.11 -17.42 18.08
C ILE A 233 -8.71 -18.82 18.23
N SER A 234 -10.02 -18.92 18.09
CA SER A 234 -10.77 -20.19 18.14
C SER A 234 -11.43 -20.57 16.81
N ALA A 235 -11.44 -19.65 15.84
CA ALA A 235 -11.97 -19.86 14.51
C ALA A 235 -11.25 -18.98 13.49
N PHE A 236 -11.24 -19.40 12.22
CA PHE A 236 -10.74 -18.59 11.13
C PHE A 236 -11.69 -17.42 10.84
N ALA A 237 -11.12 -16.21 10.87
CA ALA A 237 -11.78 -14.94 10.55
C ALA A 237 -11.09 -14.33 9.32
N PRO A 238 -11.57 -14.58 8.09
CA PRO A 238 -10.96 -14.04 6.88
C PRO A 238 -11.13 -12.53 6.81
N HIS A 239 -10.03 -11.80 6.62
CA HIS A 239 -10.03 -10.35 6.60
C HIS A 239 -8.92 -9.77 5.73
N LEU A 240 -9.20 -8.64 5.09
CA LEU A 240 -8.26 -7.77 4.41
C LEU A 240 -8.10 -6.50 5.25
N SER A 241 -6.90 -6.29 5.80
CA SER A 241 -6.62 -5.14 6.66
C SER A 241 -6.60 -3.83 5.85
N LEU A 242 -7.39 -2.83 6.29
CA LEU A 242 -7.42 -1.50 5.67
C LEU A 242 -6.55 -0.49 6.42
N GLY A 243 -6.43 -0.61 7.74
CA GLY A 243 -5.59 0.30 8.51
C GLY A 243 -5.62 0.05 10.00
N GLN A 244 -4.62 0.58 10.70
CA GLN A 244 -4.55 0.57 12.15
C GLN A 244 -4.87 1.96 12.69
N PHE A 245 -5.85 2.02 13.59
CA PHE A 245 -6.37 3.24 14.15
C PHE A 245 -6.07 3.29 15.66
N GLY A 246 -5.86 4.51 16.17
CA GLY A 246 -5.57 4.74 17.59
C GLY A 246 -6.71 4.36 18.53
N GLY A 247 -6.50 4.58 19.83
CA GLY A 247 -7.55 4.46 20.85
C GLY A 247 -8.56 5.60 20.82
N GLY A 248 -9.47 5.63 21.80
CA GLY A 248 -10.52 6.65 21.87
C GLY A 248 -11.56 6.47 20.76
N ASP A 249 -11.82 7.53 19.99
CA ASP A 249 -12.74 7.55 18.85
C ASP A 249 -12.11 7.03 17.54
N GLY A 250 -10.81 6.74 17.55
CA GLY A 250 -10.05 6.24 16.39
C GLY A 250 -10.70 5.06 15.64
N PRO A 251 -11.20 4.01 16.33
CA PRO A 251 -11.84 2.88 15.66
C PRO A 251 -13.09 3.29 14.88
N GLN A 252 -13.93 4.15 15.47
CA GLN A 252 -15.18 4.61 14.85
C GLN A 252 -14.91 5.51 13.65
N LYS A 253 -13.99 6.47 13.79
CA LYS A 253 -13.50 7.30 12.69
C LYS A 253 -12.90 6.46 11.55
N GLY A 254 -12.20 5.38 11.89
CA GLY A 254 -11.66 4.44 10.93
C GLY A 254 -12.76 3.73 10.13
N LEU A 255 -13.82 3.25 10.79
CA LEU A 255 -14.98 2.65 10.13
C LEU A 255 -15.69 3.65 9.22
N GLU A 256 -15.93 4.88 9.69
CA GLU A 256 -16.57 5.94 8.91
C GLU A 256 -15.75 6.33 7.68
N LEU A 257 -14.42 6.46 7.83
CA LEU A 257 -13.52 6.72 6.71
C LEU A 257 -13.53 5.57 5.70
N CYS A 258 -13.44 4.32 6.16
CA CYS A 258 -13.45 3.17 5.25
C CYS A 258 -14.79 3.08 4.52
N ALA A 259 -15.90 3.31 5.22
CA ALA A 259 -17.22 3.32 4.62
C ALA A 259 -17.41 4.48 3.63
N SER A 260 -16.78 5.64 3.85
CA SER A 260 -16.86 6.77 2.93
C SER A 260 -16.10 6.53 1.62
N VAL A 261 -15.01 5.76 1.67
CA VAL A 261 -14.10 5.49 0.54
C VAL A 261 -14.47 4.22 -0.25
N LEU A 262 -14.83 3.12 0.43
CA LEU A 262 -15.10 1.84 -0.25
C LEU A 262 -16.54 1.77 -0.81
N PRO A 263 -16.73 1.19 -2.01
CA PRO A 263 -18.07 0.83 -2.49
C PRO A 263 -18.72 -0.23 -1.58
N PRO A 264 -20.05 -0.19 -1.37
CA PRO A 264 -20.75 -1.09 -0.43
C PRO A 264 -20.68 -2.56 -0.82
N ARG A 265 -20.83 -2.88 -2.11
CA ARG A 265 -20.92 -4.25 -2.62
C ARG A 265 -19.69 -4.67 -3.44
N LEU A 266 -18.52 -4.12 -3.10
CA LEU A 266 -17.28 -4.54 -3.75
C LEU A 266 -17.01 -6.02 -3.45
N SER A 267 -16.73 -6.81 -4.48
CA SER A 267 -16.36 -8.23 -4.34
C SER A 267 -15.34 -8.63 -5.39
N PHE A 268 -14.60 -9.69 -5.13
CA PHE A 268 -13.71 -10.31 -6.12
C PHE A 268 -13.86 -11.82 -6.15
N LEU A 269 -13.52 -12.44 -7.27
CA LEU A 269 -13.52 -13.88 -7.41
C LEU A 269 -12.25 -14.49 -6.80
N ALA A 270 -12.39 -15.31 -5.76
CA ALA A 270 -11.31 -16.12 -5.21
C ALA A 270 -11.03 -17.30 -6.16
N GLN A 271 -10.08 -17.09 -7.07
CA GLN A 271 -9.72 -18.05 -8.13
C GLN A 271 -8.27 -18.56 -8.04
N GLU A 272 -7.41 -17.87 -7.28
CA GLU A 272 -5.99 -18.19 -7.17
C GLU A 272 -5.51 -18.05 -5.72
N LEU A 273 -4.80 -19.07 -5.26
CA LEU A 273 -3.99 -19.04 -4.05
C LEU A 273 -2.61 -18.48 -4.40
N VAL A 274 -2.12 -17.54 -3.60
CA VAL A 274 -0.83 -16.88 -3.83
C VAL A 274 0.10 -17.21 -2.67
N VAL A 275 1.27 -17.75 -2.99
CA VAL A 275 2.36 -17.94 -2.02
C VAL A 275 3.31 -16.77 -2.14
N ILE A 276 3.50 -16.06 -1.04
CA ILE A 276 4.32 -14.85 -1.00
C ILE A 276 5.46 -14.98 0.01
N THR A 277 6.63 -14.46 -0.34
CA THR A 277 7.82 -14.45 0.53
C THR A 277 8.43 -13.06 0.68
N ARG A 278 9.30 -12.84 1.67
CA ARG A 278 10.16 -11.64 1.74
C ARG A 278 11.53 -11.96 2.33
N ALA A 279 12.55 -11.20 1.91
CA ALA A 279 13.91 -11.38 2.42
C ALA A 279 14.08 -10.91 3.88
N GLY A 280 13.39 -9.85 4.30
CA GLY A 280 13.60 -9.21 5.60
C GLY A 280 12.42 -8.38 6.08
N PHE A 281 12.46 -7.89 7.32
CA PHE A 281 11.29 -7.26 7.95
C PHE A 281 10.73 -6.05 7.19
N ASP A 282 11.62 -5.26 6.59
CA ASP A 282 11.29 -4.06 5.81
C ASP A 282 11.36 -4.28 4.29
N ALA A 283 11.59 -5.52 3.82
CA ALA A 283 11.54 -5.84 2.40
C ALA A 283 10.09 -6.12 1.97
N PRO A 284 9.70 -5.75 0.74
CA PRO A 284 8.36 -6.02 0.25
C PRO A 284 8.19 -7.53 0.07
N PHE A 285 6.94 -7.99 0.19
CA PHE A 285 6.61 -9.35 -0.21
C PHE A 285 6.68 -9.49 -1.71
N GLU A 286 7.08 -10.66 -2.17
CA GLU A 286 7.12 -11.06 -3.57
C GLU A 286 6.25 -12.29 -3.78
N VAL A 287 5.59 -12.35 -4.94
CA VAL A 287 4.83 -13.52 -5.35
C VAL A 287 5.80 -14.59 -5.85
N ARG A 288 5.70 -15.78 -5.26
CA ARG A 288 6.58 -16.93 -5.56
C ARG A 288 5.90 -18.04 -6.33
N ARG A 289 4.64 -18.33 -5.99
CA ARG A 289 3.81 -19.35 -6.63
C ARG A 289 2.36 -18.85 -6.69
N ARG A 290 1.65 -19.23 -7.74
CA ARG A 290 0.19 -19.10 -7.84
C ARG A 290 -0.39 -20.49 -8.09
N VAL A 291 -1.53 -20.81 -7.48
CA VAL A 291 -2.25 -22.07 -7.68
C VAL A 291 -3.71 -21.77 -7.93
N ARG A 292 -4.24 -22.23 -9.07
CA ARG A 292 -5.65 -22.03 -9.41
C ARG A 292 -6.56 -22.93 -8.59
N ILE A 293 -7.56 -22.31 -7.98
CA ILE A 293 -8.65 -23.00 -7.28
C ILE A 293 -9.51 -23.74 -8.32
N GLY A 294 -9.86 -24.99 -8.04
CA GLY A 294 -10.70 -25.84 -8.90
C GLY A 294 -9.95 -26.66 -9.95
N SER A 295 -8.82 -26.17 -10.46
CA SER A 295 -7.96 -26.98 -11.35
C SER A 295 -6.69 -27.47 -10.70
N GLY A 296 -6.25 -26.85 -9.59
CA GLY A 296 -4.96 -27.11 -8.97
C GLY A 296 -3.76 -26.69 -9.84
N ALA A 297 -3.99 -26.03 -10.98
CA ALA A 297 -2.91 -25.65 -11.89
C ALA A 297 -1.99 -24.63 -11.22
N ALA A 298 -0.73 -25.00 -11.01
CA ALA A 298 0.29 -24.13 -10.46
C ALA A 298 0.98 -23.32 -11.58
N SER A 299 1.29 -22.04 -11.32
CA SER A 299 2.15 -21.24 -12.18
C SER A 299 3.60 -21.71 -12.09
N ALA A 300 4.40 -21.38 -13.10
CA ALA A 300 5.85 -21.45 -12.96
C ALA A 300 6.32 -20.61 -11.76
N PRO A 301 7.44 -20.99 -11.11
CA PRO A 301 8.12 -20.16 -10.12
C PRO A 301 8.34 -18.74 -10.64
N ALA A 302 8.03 -17.75 -9.81
CA ALA A 302 8.30 -16.35 -10.10
C ALA A 302 8.95 -15.68 -8.88
N SER A 303 9.47 -14.47 -9.08
CA SER A 303 9.90 -13.58 -8.00
C SER A 303 9.45 -12.18 -8.33
N GLN A 304 8.15 -11.94 -8.16
CA GLN A 304 7.54 -10.64 -8.49
C GLN A 304 7.34 -9.83 -7.21
N PRO A 305 8.21 -8.84 -6.92
CA PRO A 305 8.07 -8.01 -5.73
C PRO A 305 6.81 -7.14 -5.83
N TYR A 306 6.18 -6.92 -4.69
CA TYR A 306 5.11 -5.94 -4.57
C TYR A 306 5.68 -4.52 -4.67
N VAL A 307 5.19 -3.78 -5.65
CA VAL A 307 5.41 -2.34 -5.79
C VAL A 307 4.16 -1.63 -5.31
N CYS A 308 4.29 -0.83 -4.25
CA CYS A 308 3.16 -0.14 -3.67
C CYS A 308 2.61 0.95 -4.61
N ARG A 309 1.29 0.91 -4.85
CA ARG A 309 0.54 1.88 -5.65
C ARG A 309 -0.74 2.25 -4.91
N ALA A 310 -1.03 3.54 -4.87
CA ALA A 310 -2.21 4.09 -4.21
C ALA A 310 -3.40 4.15 -5.17
N VAL A 311 -3.18 4.76 -6.34
CA VAL A 311 -4.19 4.94 -7.38
C VAL A 311 -3.56 4.71 -8.76
N PRO A 312 -4.33 4.26 -9.76
CA PRO A 312 -3.84 4.21 -11.14
C PRO A 312 -3.72 5.62 -11.74
N GLN A 313 -2.89 5.77 -12.78
CA GLN A 313 -2.59 7.07 -13.41
C GLN A 313 -3.85 7.84 -13.85
N ASP A 314 -4.78 7.12 -14.48
CA ASP A 314 -6.01 7.64 -15.06
C ASP A 314 -7.05 8.08 -14.00
N ALA A 315 -7.00 7.51 -12.80
CA ALA A 315 -7.87 7.91 -11.70
C ALA A 315 -7.46 9.22 -11.02
N VAL A 316 -6.21 9.69 -11.18
CA VAL A 316 -5.71 10.89 -10.48
C VAL A 316 -6.61 12.10 -10.73
N ALA A 317 -6.94 12.41 -11.98
CA ALA A 317 -7.80 13.55 -12.31
C ALA A 317 -9.21 13.44 -11.71
N ALA A 318 -9.79 12.23 -11.71
CA ALA A 318 -11.10 12.00 -11.13
C ALA A 318 -11.13 12.22 -9.61
N HIS A 319 -10.06 11.85 -8.89
CA HIS A 319 -9.93 12.12 -7.45
C HIS A 319 -9.86 13.62 -7.14
N PHE A 320 -9.17 14.41 -7.98
CA PHE A 320 -9.13 15.87 -7.84
C PHE A 320 -10.50 16.52 -8.13
N ALA A 321 -11.19 16.08 -9.18
CA ALA A 321 -12.55 16.56 -9.48
C ALA A 321 -13.53 16.25 -8.33
N ALA A 322 -13.47 15.03 -7.78
CA ALA A 322 -14.30 14.64 -6.64
C ALA A 322 -14.05 15.50 -5.39
N ALA A 323 -12.79 15.85 -5.13
CA ALA A 323 -12.43 16.72 -4.02
C ALA A 323 -13.04 18.13 -4.15
N ARG A 324 -13.06 18.71 -5.36
CA ARG A 324 -13.67 20.04 -5.60
C ARG A 324 -15.18 20.01 -5.46
N HIS A 325 -15.82 18.98 -5.99
CA HIS A 325 -17.29 18.92 -6.07
C HIS A 325 -17.95 18.34 -4.81
N GLY A 326 -17.17 17.89 -3.82
CA GLY A 326 -17.70 17.23 -2.63
C GLY A 326 -18.42 15.92 -2.96
N THR A 327 -18.19 15.37 -4.15
CA THR A 327 -18.78 14.12 -4.62
C THR A 327 -17.88 12.96 -4.25
N ARG A 328 -18.44 11.78 -3.97
CA ARG A 328 -17.65 10.55 -4.04
C ARG A 328 -17.10 10.44 -5.47
N THR A 329 -15.82 10.06 -5.62
CA THR A 329 -15.37 9.56 -6.92
C THR A 329 -16.33 8.47 -7.35
N ALA A 330 -16.93 8.62 -8.53
CA ALA A 330 -17.78 7.61 -9.14
C ALA A 330 -16.91 6.39 -9.52
N ALA A 331 -16.38 5.70 -8.51
CA ALA A 331 -15.80 4.39 -8.65
C ALA A 331 -16.99 3.45 -8.83
N MET A 332 -17.41 3.33 -10.09
CA MET A 332 -18.14 2.25 -10.72
C MET A 332 -19.25 1.64 -9.85
N ASP A 333 -20.50 2.03 -10.16
CA ASP A 333 -21.68 1.27 -9.76
C ASP A 333 -21.39 -0.22 -9.98
N GLY A 334 -21.56 -1.00 -8.91
CA GLY A 334 -21.09 -2.38 -8.78
C GLY A 334 -21.80 -3.36 -9.72
N GLY A 335 -21.56 -3.23 -11.02
CA GLY A 335 -21.79 -4.29 -11.98
C GLY A 335 -20.79 -5.43 -11.72
N GLU A 336 -21.25 -6.67 -11.89
CA GLU A 336 -20.36 -7.82 -12.04
C GLU A 336 -19.27 -7.47 -13.05
N VAL A 337 -18.04 -7.35 -12.58
CA VAL A 337 -16.88 -7.28 -13.47
C VAL A 337 -16.68 -8.72 -13.99
N PRO A 338 -16.91 -8.99 -15.29
CA PRO A 338 -16.77 -10.34 -15.81
C PRO A 338 -15.30 -10.77 -15.74
N GLY A 339 -15.08 -12.02 -15.31
CA GLY A 339 -13.91 -12.83 -15.65
C GLY A 339 -12.55 -12.14 -15.50
N ASN A 340 -12.00 -12.19 -14.29
CA ASN A 340 -10.66 -11.71 -14.01
C ASN A 340 -9.61 -12.68 -14.63
N ALA A 341 -9.27 -12.48 -15.91
CA ALA A 341 -8.04 -13.03 -16.46
C ALA A 341 -6.88 -12.39 -15.68
N GLY A 342 -6.03 -13.21 -15.07
CA GLY A 342 -4.91 -12.80 -14.19
C GLY A 342 -4.00 -11.74 -14.81
N ALA A 343 -4.38 -10.48 -14.65
CA ALA A 343 -3.74 -9.33 -15.25
C ALA A 343 -3.00 -8.52 -14.17
N ASP A 344 -2.07 -9.17 -13.46
CA ASP A 344 -0.76 -8.52 -13.31
C ASP A 344 -0.06 -8.69 -14.68
N VAL A 345 -0.54 -7.91 -15.65
CA VAL A 345 0.00 -7.90 -17.02
C VAL A 345 1.48 -7.60 -16.91
N ALA A 346 2.31 -8.38 -17.62
CA ALA A 346 3.70 -8.05 -17.84
C ALA A 346 3.84 -6.54 -18.15
N GLY A 347 4.66 -5.83 -17.37
CA GLY A 347 5.00 -4.43 -17.66
C GLY A 347 4.80 -3.39 -16.57
N GLY A 348 4.51 -3.69 -15.31
CA GLY A 348 4.48 -2.67 -14.25
C GLY A 348 5.80 -1.89 -14.09
N ALA A 349 5.89 -1.03 -13.08
CA ALA A 349 7.16 -0.34 -12.75
C ALA A 349 8.33 -1.29 -12.42
N TRP A 350 8.03 -2.55 -12.12
CA TRP A 350 9.02 -3.62 -12.01
C TRP A 350 9.30 -4.25 -13.38
N ASP A 351 10.56 -4.21 -13.83
CA ASP A 351 10.98 -4.72 -15.14
C ASP A 351 11.55 -6.16 -15.11
N GLY A 352 11.62 -6.79 -13.93
CA GLY A 352 12.25 -8.11 -13.73
C GLY A 352 13.60 -8.04 -13.00
N GLU A 353 14.23 -6.86 -12.95
CA GLU A 353 15.50 -6.63 -12.25
C GLU A 353 15.39 -5.53 -11.19
N GLY A 354 14.69 -4.45 -11.52
CA GLY A 354 14.55 -3.26 -10.69
C GLY A 354 13.16 -2.62 -10.79
N VAL A 355 12.89 -1.69 -9.87
CA VAL A 355 11.70 -0.85 -9.89
C VAL A 355 12.08 0.52 -10.43
N TRP A 356 11.45 0.92 -11.54
CA TRP A 356 11.58 2.25 -12.10
C TRP A 356 10.83 3.27 -11.24
N TYR A 357 11.55 4.33 -10.88
CA TYR A 357 11.07 5.46 -10.10
C TYR A 357 11.34 6.75 -10.89
N PHE A 358 10.30 7.51 -11.20
CA PHE A 358 10.44 8.81 -11.84
C PHE A 358 10.61 9.89 -10.78
N ALA A 359 11.85 10.30 -10.59
CA ALA A 359 12.21 11.42 -9.75
C ALA A 359 11.91 12.75 -10.42
N TYR A 360 11.19 13.58 -9.68
CA TYR A 360 11.10 15.01 -9.88
C TYR A 360 11.45 15.69 -8.54
N GLY A 361 11.55 17.01 -8.53
CA GLY A 361 11.81 17.74 -7.30
C GLY A 361 13.20 17.43 -6.72
N ALA A 362 13.31 17.37 -5.39
CA ALA A 362 14.58 17.15 -4.72
C ALA A 362 15.22 15.78 -5.00
N ASN A 363 14.46 14.75 -5.42
CA ASN A 363 15.01 13.42 -5.64
C ASN A 363 15.78 13.31 -6.96
N MET A 364 15.74 14.33 -7.81
CA MET A 364 16.61 14.41 -9.00
C MET A 364 18.07 14.70 -8.62
N ALA A 365 18.30 15.39 -7.50
CA ALA A 365 19.63 15.77 -7.04
C ALA A 365 20.38 14.55 -6.48
N PRO A 366 21.57 14.21 -6.99
CA PRO A 366 22.39 13.13 -6.44
C PRO A 366 22.70 13.33 -4.95
N SER A 367 22.96 14.58 -4.53
CA SER A 367 23.20 14.94 -3.12
C SER A 367 22.06 14.53 -2.19
N LYS A 368 20.83 14.47 -2.72
CA LYS A 368 19.63 14.07 -1.99
C LYS A 368 19.33 12.59 -2.10
N ALA A 369 19.27 12.06 -3.32
CA ALA A 369 18.85 10.67 -3.58
C ALA A 369 19.86 9.66 -3.02
N GLU A 370 21.12 9.78 -3.41
CA GLU A 370 22.18 8.86 -3.00
C GLU A 370 22.82 9.32 -1.69
N GLY A 371 23.04 10.63 -1.53
CA GLY A 371 23.64 11.20 -0.32
C GLY A 371 22.71 11.10 0.90
N ALA A 372 21.78 12.05 1.03
CA ALA A 372 20.99 12.18 2.25
C ALA A 372 19.98 11.03 2.49
N ARG A 373 19.48 10.39 1.44
CA ARG A 373 18.51 9.28 1.54
C ARG A 373 19.16 7.89 1.45
N GLY A 374 20.38 7.79 0.94
CA GLY A 374 21.08 6.52 0.80
C GLY A 374 20.38 5.54 -0.15
N LEU A 375 19.69 6.05 -1.18
CA LEU A 375 19.11 5.20 -2.22
C LEU A 375 20.22 4.64 -3.09
N ARG A 376 20.16 3.36 -3.43
CA ARG A 376 21.05 2.75 -4.41
C ARG A 376 20.36 2.79 -5.76
N THR A 377 20.83 3.67 -6.64
CA THR A 377 20.38 3.72 -8.03
C THR A 377 21.27 2.79 -8.85
N GLU A 378 20.69 1.80 -9.50
CA GLU A 378 21.43 0.90 -10.41
C GLU A 378 21.65 1.56 -11.76
N MET A 379 20.67 2.35 -12.18
CA MET A 379 20.65 3.11 -13.42
C MET A 379 19.89 4.40 -13.19
N SER A 380 20.34 5.47 -13.84
CA SER A 380 19.70 6.78 -13.82
C SER A 380 19.72 7.39 -15.21
N SER A 381 18.63 8.01 -15.65
CA SER A 381 18.54 8.64 -16.98
C SER A 381 17.55 9.81 -16.99
N PRO A 382 17.85 10.91 -17.70
CA PRO A 382 16.88 11.99 -17.88
C PRO A 382 15.67 11.48 -18.66
N ALA A 383 14.49 11.95 -18.26
CA ALA A 383 13.22 11.50 -18.80
C ALA A 383 12.15 12.60 -18.69
N VAL A 384 11.02 12.39 -19.37
CA VAL A 384 9.91 13.32 -19.41
C VAL A 384 8.58 12.60 -19.20
N LEU A 385 7.76 13.16 -18.32
CA LEU A 385 6.37 12.79 -18.11
C LEU A 385 5.49 13.77 -18.89
N ARG A 386 4.97 13.28 -20.02
CA ARG A 386 4.19 14.05 -21.00
C ARG A 386 2.81 14.39 -20.48
N ASP A 387 2.30 15.58 -20.82
CA ASP A 387 0.93 16.05 -20.49
C ASP A 387 0.64 16.21 -18.99
N TRP A 388 1.70 16.34 -18.19
CA TRP A 388 1.64 16.66 -16.76
C TRP A 388 2.31 18.01 -16.51
N ARG A 389 1.95 18.68 -15.42
CA ARG A 389 2.57 19.95 -15.00
C ARG A 389 3.21 19.78 -13.63
N LEU A 390 4.38 20.39 -13.44
CA LEU A 390 5.01 20.47 -12.13
C LEU A 390 4.45 21.69 -11.40
N LEU A 391 3.81 21.45 -10.26
CA LEU A 391 3.31 22.50 -9.37
C LEU A 391 4.08 22.46 -8.05
N PHE A 392 4.17 23.60 -7.34
CA PHE A 392 4.65 23.65 -5.95
C PHE A 392 3.48 23.56 -4.97
N ALA A 393 2.58 22.62 -5.25
CA ALA A 393 1.28 22.48 -4.60
C ALA A 393 1.22 21.37 -3.54
N HIS A 394 2.37 20.94 -3.00
CA HIS A 394 2.41 20.09 -1.82
C HIS A 394 2.68 20.89 -0.55
N ARG A 395 2.13 20.43 0.57
CA ARG A 395 2.34 21.01 1.90
C ARG A 395 3.82 21.39 2.14
N GLY A 396 4.06 22.66 2.49
CA GLY A 396 5.38 23.23 2.70
C GLY A 396 6.04 23.84 1.45
N GLY A 397 5.31 23.94 0.33
CA GLY A 397 5.79 24.45 -0.96
C GLY A 397 6.63 23.43 -1.74
N PHE A 398 6.38 22.13 -1.52
CA PHE A 398 7.09 21.08 -2.25
C PHE A 398 6.43 20.78 -3.59
N ALA A 399 7.22 20.27 -4.52
CA ALA A 399 6.76 20.01 -5.87
C ALA A 399 5.84 18.78 -5.94
N THR A 400 4.95 18.75 -6.92
CA THR A 400 4.14 17.60 -7.30
C THR A 400 3.80 17.66 -8.78
N PRO A 401 3.91 16.55 -9.54
CA PRO A 401 3.39 16.49 -10.90
C PRO A 401 1.89 16.21 -10.81
N LEU A 402 1.10 16.88 -11.64
CA LEU A 402 -0.33 16.62 -11.80
C LEU A 402 -0.71 16.57 -13.30
N PRO A 403 -1.65 15.69 -13.71
CA PRO A 403 -2.17 15.71 -15.06
C PRO A 403 -2.95 17.02 -15.29
N ARG A 404 -3.01 17.50 -16.53
CA ARG A 404 -3.65 18.79 -16.88
C ARG A 404 -5.05 18.96 -16.26
N ALA A 405 -5.89 17.93 -16.32
CA ALA A 405 -7.24 18.00 -15.74
C ALA A 405 -7.23 18.21 -14.22
N ALA A 406 -6.29 17.60 -13.47
CA ALA A 406 -6.17 17.84 -12.03
C ALA A 406 -5.65 19.26 -11.73
N VAL A 407 -4.79 19.81 -12.59
CA VAL A 407 -4.31 21.19 -12.47
C VAL A 407 -5.47 22.17 -12.59
N ASP A 408 -6.35 21.98 -13.58
CA ASP A 408 -7.52 22.81 -13.79
C ASP A 408 -8.42 22.82 -12.53
N GLU A 409 -8.62 21.67 -11.89
CA GLU A 409 -9.38 21.52 -10.64
C GLU A 409 -8.74 22.26 -9.45
N VAL A 410 -7.41 22.16 -9.27
CA VAL A 410 -6.69 22.86 -8.19
C VAL A 410 -6.74 24.37 -8.39
N CYS A 411 -6.44 24.85 -9.60
CA CYS A 411 -6.45 26.27 -9.92
C CYS A 411 -7.84 26.89 -9.75
N ALA A 412 -8.89 26.17 -10.18
CA ALA A 412 -10.28 26.60 -10.00
C ALA A 412 -10.66 26.66 -8.51
N ALA A 413 -10.24 25.68 -7.70
CA ALA A 413 -10.55 25.64 -6.27
C ALA A 413 -9.83 26.74 -5.49
N SER A 414 -8.54 26.97 -5.77
CA SER A 414 -7.73 27.96 -5.03
C SER A 414 -7.89 29.39 -5.55
N GLY A 415 -8.44 29.58 -6.75
CA GLY A 415 -8.47 30.88 -7.44
C GLY A 415 -7.07 31.40 -7.77
N ARG A 416 -6.10 30.50 -7.96
CA ARG A 416 -4.68 30.82 -8.21
C ARG A 416 -4.19 30.09 -9.45
N GLY A 417 -3.51 30.82 -10.33
CA GLY A 417 -2.93 30.27 -11.56
C GLY A 417 -1.60 29.57 -11.33
N LEU A 418 -1.07 29.02 -12.41
CA LEU A 418 0.30 28.50 -12.44
C LEU A 418 1.33 29.64 -12.45
N ILE A 419 2.57 29.28 -12.15
CA ILE A 419 3.72 30.18 -12.35
C ILE A 419 3.85 30.46 -13.85
N ASP A 420 4.13 31.71 -14.22
CA ASP A 420 4.32 32.08 -15.61
C ASP A 420 5.40 31.23 -16.28
N GLY A 421 5.11 30.78 -17.50
CA GLY A 421 6.01 29.93 -18.26
C GLY A 421 6.14 28.49 -17.74
N THR A 422 5.25 28.01 -16.85
CA THR A 422 5.23 26.59 -16.45
C THR A 422 5.23 25.67 -17.68
N PRO A 423 6.23 24.76 -17.81
CA PRO A 423 6.36 23.86 -18.95
C PRO A 423 5.17 22.93 -19.15
N GLN A 424 4.95 22.47 -20.39
CA GLN A 424 3.86 21.56 -20.72
C GLN A 424 4.10 20.12 -20.26
N ASP A 425 5.34 19.76 -19.96
CA ASP A 425 5.71 18.44 -19.50
C ASP A 425 6.55 18.54 -18.23
N VAL A 426 6.59 17.46 -17.46
CA VAL A 426 7.48 17.37 -16.30
C VAL A 426 8.75 16.66 -16.71
N HIS A 427 9.86 17.38 -16.74
CA HIS A 427 11.19 16.80 -16.96
C HIS A 427 11.78 16.37 -15.62
N GLY A 428 12.39 15.18 -15.60
CA GLY A 428 12.92 14.56 -14.40
C GLY A 428 13.90 13.44 -14.72
N VAL A 429 14.06 12.51 -13.79
CA VAL A 429 15.05 11.43 -13.87
C VAL A 429 14.38 10.09 -13.59
N LEU A 430 14.56 9.12 -14.46
CA LEU A 430 14.24 7.72 -14.17
C LEU A 430 15.40 7.10 -13.41
N HIS A 431 15.15 6.71 -12.16
CA HIS A 431 16.05 5.86 -11.38
C HIS A 431 15.53 4.43 -11.37
N ARG A 432 16.41 3.46 -11.59
CA ARG A 432 16.13 2.04 -11.33
C ARG A 432 16.60 1.69 -9.93
N LEU A 433 15.66 1.33 -9.06
CA LEU A 433 15.90 1.04 -7.64
C LEU A 433 15.68 -0.43 -7.36
N THR A 434 16.35 -0.95 -6.32
CA THR A 434 15.96 -2.25 -5.75
C THR A 434 14.55 -2.16 -5.13
N PRO A 435 13.76 -3.25 -5.07
CA PRO A 435 12.44 -3.23 -4.43
C PRO A 435 12.47 -2.75 -2.96
N SER A 436 13.55 -3.07 -2.24
CA SER A 436 13.73 -2.61 -0.85
C SER A 436 13.99 -1.11 -0.74
N ASP A 437 14.76 -0.54 -1.67
CA ASP A 437 15.01 0.90 -1.71
C ASP A 437 13.76 1.67 -2.17
N MET A 438 12.98 1.11 -3.10
CA MET A 438 11.68 1.65 -3.48
C MET A 438 10.69 1.68 -2.29
N GLN A 439 10.59 0.58 -1.52
CA GLN A 439 9.74 0.57 -0.31
C GLN A 439 10.22 1.59 0.72
N ARG A 440 11.55 1.70 0.94
CA ARG A 440 12.11 2.69 1.86
C ARG A 440 11.75 4.10 1.41
N LEU A 441 11.89 4.39 0.12
CA LEU A 441 11.53 5.67 -0.47
C LEU A 441 10.04 5.98 -0.26
N ALA A 442 9.15 5.02 -0.50
CA ALA A 442 7.72 5.19 -0.24
C ALA A 442 7.42 5.50 1.24
N GLY A 443 8.17 4.92 2.18
CA GLY A 443 8.09 5.27 3.60
C GLY A 443 8.58 6.70 3.92
N MET A 444 9.56 7.22 3.16
CA MET A 444 10.00 8.61 3.30
C MET A 444 8.94 9.59 2.74
N GLU A 445 8.34 9.24 1.60
CA GLU A 445 7.34 10.03 0.87
C GLU A 445 5.89 9.74 1.32
N HIS A 446 5.69 9.35 2.57
CA HIS A 446 4.39 8.95 3.14
C HIS A 446 3.24 9.96 3.05
N GLU A 447 3.49 11.23 2.71
CA GLU A 447 2.44 12.23 2.46
C GLU A 447 1.98 12.29 0.99
N TYR A 448 2.61 11.51 0.11
CA TYR A 448 2.26 11.39 -1.31
C TYR A 448 1.61 10.03 -1.61
N TRP A 449 0.83 9.99 -2.69
CA TRP A 449 0.40 8.76 -3.34
C TRP A 449 1.50 8.27 -4.29
N PRO A 450 2.00 7.04 -4.15
CA PRO A 450 2.75 6.41 -5.24
C PRO A 450 1.79 6.05 -6.37
N VAL A 451 2.02 6.62 -7.54
CA VAL A 451 1.23 6.43 -8.77
C VAL A 451 2.15 5.84 -9.83
N GLU A 452 1.72 4.75 -10.48
CA GLU A 452 2.43 4.23 -11.64
C GLU A 452 2.12 5.13 -12.84
N VAL A 453 3.14 5.73 -13.43
CA VAL A 453 3.05 6.67 -14.55
C VAL A 453 3.82 6.15 -15.77
N GLN A 454 3.39 6.51 -16.96
CA GLN A 454 4.12 6.27 -18.19
C GLN A 454 5.07 7.44 -18.49
N VAL A 455 6.36 7.15 -18.61
CA VAL A 455 7.43 8.14 -18.78
C VAL A 455 8.23 7.83 -20.04
N GLU A 456 8.68 8.87 -20.75
CA GLU A 456 9.53 8.76 -21.93
C GLU A 456 10.98 9.11 -21.53
N PRO A 457 11.93 8.16 -21.55
CA PRO A 457 13.34 8.49 -21.40
C PRO A 457 13.80 9.41 -22.54
N TYR A 458 14.81 10.26 -22.30
CA TYR A 458 15.37 11.06 -23.40
C TYR A 458 16.02 10.14 -24.44
N GLN A 459 16.04 10.61 -25.69
CA GLN A 459 16.66 9.87 -26.78
C GLN A 459 18.13 9.55 -26.44
N ASN A 460 18.57 8.34 -26.81
CA ASN A 460 19.93 7.84 -26.56
C ASN A 460 20.35 7.75 -25.08
N SER A 461 19.40 7.82 -24.14
CA SER A 461 19.69 7.59 -22.72
C SER A 461 19.83 6.09 -22.39
N PRO A 462 20.56 5.71 -21.32
CA PRO A 462 20.64 4.32 -20.86
C PRO A 462 19.27 3.67 -20.63
N ALA A 463 18.30 4.39 -20.04
CA ALA A 463 16.95 3.88 -19.85
C ALA A 463 16.19 3.66 -21.17
N ALA A 464 16.38 4.51 -22.19
CA ALA A 464 15.79 4.29 -23.51
C ALA A 464 16.28 2.99 -24.16
N ALA A 465 17.58 2.69 -24.00
CA ALA A 465 18.18 1.45 -24.51
C ALA A 465 17.75 0.22 -23.72
N ALA A 466 17.62 0.33 -22.38
CA ALA A 466 17.31 -0.79 -21.50
C ALA A 466 15.81 -1.15 -21.47
N ALA A 467 14.92 -0.15 -21.44
CA ALA A 467 13.48 -0.34 -21.19
C ALA A 467 12.59 0.16 -22.35
N GLY A 468 13.19 0.70 -23.42
CA GLY A 468 12.49 1.19 -24.61
C GLY A 468 12.01 2.64 -24.51
N ALA A 469 11.18 3.05 -25.48
CA ALA A 469 10.74 4.44 -25.62
C ALA A 469 9.75 4.91 -24.55
N ARG A 470 9.08 3.98 -23.85
CA ARG A 470 8.10 4.26 -22.80
C ARG A 470 8.26 3.29 -21.65
N VAL A 471 8.50 3.84 -20.47
CA VAL A 471 8.79 3.10 -19.24
C VAL A 471 7.67 3.36 -18.24
N ARG A 472 7.11 2.32 -17.63
CA ARG A 472 6.25 2.49 -16.45
C ARG A 472 7.13 2.73 -15.25
N ALA A 473 6.85 3.76 -14.47
CA ALA A 473 7.63 4.11 -13.28
C ALA A 473 6.71 4.59 -12.17
N VAL A 474 7.12 4.45 -10.92
CA VAL A 474 6.40 5.09 -9.81
C VAL A 474 6.77 6.56 -9.75
N ALA A 475 5.79 7.45 -9.66
CA ALA A 475 5.96 8.85 -9.25
C ALA A 475 5.15 9.10 -7.98
N PHE A 476 5.67 9.93 -7.08
CA PHE A 476 4.93 10.36 -5.89
C PHE A 476 4.04 11.54 -6.26
N VAL A 477 2.74 11.49 -6.01
CA VAL A 477 1.79 12.53 -6.40
C VAL A 477 1.07 13.03 -5.16
N THR A 478 0.92 14.34 -5.02
CA THR A 478 0.19 14.91 -3.87
C THR A 478 -1.27 14.54 -3.97
N PRO A 479 -1.87 13.95 -2.92
CA PRO A 479 -3.30 13.69 -2.91
C PRO A 479 -4.09 15.00 -2.74
N PRO A 480 -5.34 15.08 -3.23
CA PRO A 480 -6.15 16.31 -3.18
C PRO A 480 -6.23 16.93 -1.78
N GLU A 481 -6.42 16.11 -0.75
CA GLU A 481 -6.51 16.50 0.66
C GLU A 481 -5.18 16.99 1.28
N ARG A 482 -4.09 17.00 0.50
CA ARG A 482 -2.76 17.55 0.87
C ARG A 482 -2.28 18.63 -0.10
N CYS A 483 -3.10 18.97 -1.08
CA CYS A 483 -2.76 19.96 -2.07
C CYS A 483 -2.91 21.36 -1.46
N VAL A 484 -1.88 22.19 -1.60
CA VAL A 484 -1.92 23.63 -1.28
C VAL A 484 -2.11 24.43 -2.55
N ALA A 485 -2.43 25.72 -2.42
CA ALA A 485 -2.52 26.60 -3.58
C ALA A 485 -1.20 26.61 -4.39
N PRO A 486 -1.26 26.63 -5.73
CA PRO A 486 -0.10 26.48 -6.62
C PRO A 486 0.86 27.67 -6.61
N ASP A 487 0.49 28.79 -6.00
CA ASP A 487 1.27 30.02 -5.88
C ASP A 487 2.17 30.06 -4.63
N ALA A 488 2.13 29.03 -3.76
CA ALA A 488 3.01 28.93 -2.60
C ALA A 488 4.45 28.60 -3.04
N PRO A 489 5.41 29.55 -2.94
CA PRO A 489 6.75 29.33 -3.46
C PRO A 489 7.53 28.29 -2.65
N PRO A 490 8.38 27.48 -3.31
CA PRO A 490 9.32 26.62 -2.60
C PRO A 490 10.36 27.43 -1.80
N THR A 491 10.98 26.79 -0.79
CA THR A 491 12.15 27.41 -0.15
C THR A 491 13.33 27.49 -1.11
N ALA A 492 14.17 28.53 -0.99
CA ALA A 492 15.38 28.68 -1.83
C ALA A 492 16.29 27.44 -1.80
N ARG A 493 16.45 26.83 -0.61
CA ARG A 493 17.20 25.57 -0.45
C ARG A 493 16.60 24.41 -1.24
N TYR A 494 15.27 24.29 -1.25
CA TYR A 494 14.60 23.21 -1.99
C TYR A 494 14.68 23.44 -3.49
N LEU A 495 14.44 24.67 -3.96
CA LEU A 495 14.59 25.03 -5.37
C LEU A 495 16.02 24.81 -5.87
N GLY A 496 17.02 25.07 -5.02
CA GLY A 496 18.42 24.74 -5.31
C GLY A 496 18.65 23.27 -5.65
N LEU A 497 17.96 22.33 -4.99
CA LEU A 497 18.06 20.90 -5.31
C LEU A 497 17.43 20.57 -6.67
N LEU A 498 16.34 21.25 -7.05
CA LEU A 498 15.74 21.06 -8.37
C LEU A 498 16.70 21.52 -9.48
N ARG A 499 17.34 22.67 -9.27
CA ARG A 499 18.35 23.23 -10.19
C ARG A 499 19.59 22.34 -10.28
N GLU A 500 20.10 21.85 -9.15
CA GLU A 500 21.20 20.87 -9.08
C GLU A 500 20.87 19.64 -9.92
N GLY A 501 19.70 19.02 -9.68
CA GLY A 501 19.26 17.85 -10.43
C GLY A 501 19.11 18.13 -11.93
N ALA A 502 18.48 19.26 -12.28
CA ALA A 502 18.29 19.65 -13.68
C ALA A 502 19.62 19.82 -14.43
N ALA A 503 20.59 20.50 -13.82
CA ALA A 503 21.91 20.72 -14.38
C ALA A 503 22.72 19.41 -14.46
N HIS A 504 22.72 18.60 -13.39
CA HIS A 504 23.48 17.36 -13.33
C HIS A 504 23.07 16.37 -14.43
N TRP A 505 21.76 16.23 -14.67
CA TRP A 505 21.22 15.27 -15.64
C TRP A 505 21.01 15.86 -17.04
N GLY A 506 21.35 17.14 -17.25
CA GLY A 506 21.15 17.81 -18.55
C GLY A 506 19.70 17.78 -19.02
N LEU A 507 18.76 18.13 -18.13
CA LEU A 507 17.34 18.20 -18.47
C LEU A 507 17.09 19.28 -19.54
N ASP A 508 15.89 19.22 -20.15
CA ASP A 508 15.46 20.17 -21.18
C ASP A 508 15.78 21.64 -20.84
N ALA A 509 16.35 22.35 -21.82
CA ALA A 509 16.90 23.68 -21.59
C ALA A 509 15.82 24.72 -21.26
N ALA A 510 14.60 24.59 -21.79
CA ALA A 510 13.51 25.49 -21.44
C ALA A 510 13.02 25.21 -20.02
N TYR A 511 12.94 23.93 -19.64
CA TYR A 511 12.60 23.51 -18.27
C TYR A 511 13.62 24.01 -17.24
N ALA A 512 14.92 23.88 -17.53
CA ALA A 512 16.00 24.37 -16.67
C ALA A 512 15.94 25.90 -16.50
N ARG A 513 15.77 26.66 -17.59
CA ARG A 513 15.60 28.12 -17.53
C ARG A 513 14.39 28.55 -16.71
N TRP A 514 13.28 27.83 -16.80
CA TRP A 514 12.10 28.09 -15.99
C TRP A 514 12.40 27.92 -14.49
N LEU A 515 13.07 26.84 -14.09
CA LEU A 515 13.50 26.63 -12.70
C LEU A 515 14.46 27.72 -12.21
N GLU A 516 15.34 28.22 -13.07
CA GLU A 516 16.33 29.24 -12.72
C GLU A 516 15.73 30.65 -12.59
N GLY A 517 14.89 31.06 -13.54
CA GLY A 517 14.45 32.45 -13.66
C GLY A 517 13.00 32.73 -13.27
N ALA A 518 12.08 31.78 -13.50
CA ALA A 518 10.64 32.03 -13.38
C ALA A 518 10.06 31.55 -12.03
N VAL A 519 10.63 30.50 -11.44
CA VAL A 519 10.13 29.97 -10.16
C VAL A 519 10.60 30.84 -8.99
N PRO A 520 9.70 31.53 -8.27
CA PRO A 520 10.06 32.29 -7.09
C PRO A 520 10.48 31.36 -5.94
N SER A 521 11.19 31.92 -4.96
CA SER A 521 11.52 31.19 -3.74
C SER A 521 11.37 32.08 -2.52
N VAL A 522 11.16 31.43 -1.37
CA VAL A 522 10.99 32.10 -0.07
C VAL A 522 12.02 31.63 0.95
N ASP A 523 12.34 32.44 1.96
CA ASP A 523 13.08 31.95 3.12
C ASP A 523 12.20 30.92 3.88
N GLY A 524 12.81 29.83 4.35
CA GLY A 524 12.08 28.80 5.10
C GLY A 524 11.37 29.32 6.35
N LYS A 525 11.86 30.42 6.95
CA LYS A 525 11.28 31.12 8.11
C LYS A 525 10.10 32.02 7.74
N GLU A 526 9.99 32.42 6.48
CA GLU A 526 8.95 33.31 5.96
C GLU A 526 7.75 32.54 5.38
N ARG A 527 7.77 31.20 5.45
CA ARG A 527 6.61 30.39 5.05
C ARG A 527 5.41 30.67 5.96
N GLY A 528 4.40 31.31 5.39
CA GLY A 528 3.12 31.58 6.05
C GLY A 528 2.09 30.46 5.90
N ALA A 529 0.89 30.72 6.41
CA ALA A 529 -0.25 29.80 6.45
C ALA A 529 -0.61 29.18 5.08
N ALA A 530 -0.43 29.92 3.97
CA ALA A 530 -0.71 29.42 2.62
C ALA A 530 0.06 28.13 2.27
N HIS A 531 1.24 27.90 2.84
CA HIS A 531 2.03 26.67 2.63
C HIS A 531 1.43 25.45 3.33
N TYR A 532 0.43 25.66 4.17
CA TYR A 532 -0.19 24.64 5.01
C TYR A 532 -1.72 24.66 4.88
N ALA A 533 -2.30 25.53 4.06
CA ALA A 533 -3.75 25.58 3.85
C ALA A 533 -4.17 24.75 2.63
N SER A 534 -5.25 23.98 2.77
CA SER A 534 -5.84 23.18 1.70
C SER A 534 -6.25 24.06 0.51
N ALA A 535 -5.88 23.66 -0.70
CA ALA A 535 -6.29 24.33 -1.94
C ALA A 535 -7.81 24.30 -2.16
N PHE A 536 -8.50 23.32 -1.56
CA PHE A 536 -9.93 23.08 -1.76
C PHE A 536 -10.81 23.68 -0.66
N THR A 537 -10.34 23.65 0.59
CA THR A 537 -11.14 24.08 1.75
C THR A 537 -10.60 25.34 2.41
N GLY A 538 -9.35 25.73 2.13
CA GLY A 538 -8.67 26.82 2.83
C GLY A 538 -8.29 26.49 4.28
N GLU A 539 -8.66 25.32 4.79
CA GLU A 539 -8.38 24.90 6.17
C GLU A 539 -6.91 24.53 6.36
N ASP A 540 -6.39 24.74 7.58
CA ASP A 540 -5.03 24.37 7.95
C ASP A 540 -4.83 22.83 7.92
N MET A 541 -3.75 22.40 7.29
CA MET A 541 -3.37 21.02 7.10
C MET A 541 -2.22 20.67 8.03
N ALA A 542 -2.56 20.01 9.14
CA ALA A 542 -1.59 19.39 10.02
C ALA A 542 -0.70 18.38 9.28
N ALA A 543 0.55 18.19 9.70
CA ALA A 543 1.41 17.13 9.16
C ALA A 543 0.76 15.75 9.37
N TRP A 544 0.86 14.84 8.40
CA TRP A 544 0.40 13.48 8.65
C TRP A 544 1.37 12.78 9.60
N PRO A 545 0.85 11.93 10.51
CA PRO A 545 1.72 11.15 11.36
C PRO A 545 2.54 10.21 10.49
N LYS A 546 3.85 10.14 10.72
CA LYS A 546 4.69 9.12 10.09
C LYS A 546 4.13 7.74 10.39
N ILE A 547 3.88 6.96 9.34
CA ILE A 547 3.50 5.56 9.47
C ILE A 547 4.73 4.79 9.94
N ARG A 548 4.85 4.62 11.27
CA ARG A 548 5.96 3.85 11.84
C ARG A 548 5.81 2.39 11.45
N THR A 549 6.66 1.92 10.55
CA THR A 549 6.93 0.49 10.41
C THR A 549 7.72 0.06 11.63
N GLY A 550 7.55 -1.18 12.10
CA GLY A 550 8.12 -1.64 13.39
C GLY A 550 9.64 -1.49 13.56
N ALA A 551 10.38 -1.16 12.49
CA ALA A 551 11.82 -0.89 12.50
C ALA A 551 12.20 0.42 13.22
N ASP A 552 11.35 1.44 13.17
CA ASP A 552 11.63 2.76 13.76
C ASP A 552 11.76 2.72 15.30
N GLY A 553 11.19 1.68 15.93
CA GLY A 553 11.28 1.46 17.38
C GLY A 553 12.60 0.86 17.86
N ARG A 554 13.44 0.30 16.98
CA ARG A 554 14.72 -0.33 17.38
C ARG A 554 15.91 0.63 17.33
N ARG A 555 15.80 1.78 16.67
CA ARG A 555 16.83 2.83 16.65
C ARG A 555 16.53 3.92 17.69
N LYS A 556 16.58 3.58 18.99
CA LYS A 556 16.93 4.48 20.13
C LYS A 556 16.72 3.77 21.47
N LYS A 557 17.59 2.82 21.80
CA LYS A 557 18.01 2.54 23.18
C LYS A 557 19.50 2.22 23.17
N GLY A 558 20.32 3.24 22.92
CA GLY A 558 21.76 3.14 22.96
C GLY A 558 22.37 4.53 22.90
N ARG A 559 23.22 4.83 23.89
CA ARG A 559 23.88 6.12 24.20
C ARG A 559 23.00 7.18 24.86
N GLY A 560 22.73 6.95 26.15
CA GLY A 560 22.65 8.05 27.11
C GLY A 560 24.03 8.70 27.20
N GLY A 561 24.20 9.86 26.55
CA GLY A 561 25.36 10.71 26.75
C GLY A 561 25.30 11.29 28.16
N ARG A 562 26.32 11.00 28.97
CA ARG A 562 26.57 11.68 30.24
C ARG A 562 26.76 13.17 29.95
N GLY A 563 25.75 13.98 30.30
CA GLY A 563 25.90 15.43 30.37
C GLY A 563 26.84 15.77 31.52
N GLY A 564 27.97 16.39 31.21
CA GLY A 564 28.88 16.97 32.19
C GLY A 564 28.21 18.11 32.93
N GLY A 565 28.15 18.01 34.25
CA GLY A 565 27.67 19.07 35.13
C GLY A 565 28.67 20.23 35.17
N GLY A 566 28.37 21.31 34.47
CA GLY A 566 29.02 22.60 34.65
C GLY A 566 28.50 23.28 35.92
N ARG A 567 29.35 23.39 36.94
CA ARG A 567 29.10 24.18 38.15
C ARG A 567 29.21 25.67 37.81
N GLY A 568 28.08 26.39 37.85
CA GLY A 568 28.06 27.84 37.88
C GLY A 568 28.48 28.34 39.26
N ARG A 569 29.64 29.00 39.36
CA ARG A 569 29.99 29.87 40.48
C ARG A 569 29.67 31.30 40.06
N GLY A 570 28.63 31.87 40.67
CA GLY A 570 28.37 33.30 40.61
C GLY A 570 29.39 34.07 41.45
N ARG A 571 29.89 35.17 40.90
CA ARG A 571 30.45 36.31 41.64
C ARG A 571 30.23 37.57 40.81
N THR A 572 29.35 38.43 41.31
CA THR A 572 29.39 39.88 41.15
C THR A 572 29.82 40.47 42.50
N PRO A 573 30.15 41.76 42.61
CA PRO A 573 31.07 42.54 41.78
C PRO A 573 32.13 43.25 42.67
N GLN A 574 33.26 43.65 42.08
CA GLN A 574 33.97 44.92 42.35
C GLN A 574 35.07 45.09 41.31
#